data_AF-M8AN57-F1
#
_entry.id   AF-M8AN57-F1
#
_cell.length_a   1.000
_cell.length_b   1.000
_cell.length_c   1.000
_cell.angle_alpha   90.00
_cell.angle_beta   90.00
_cell.angle_gamma   90.00
#
_symmetry.space_group_name_H-M   'P 1'
#
loop_
_entity.id
_entity.type
_entity.pdbx_description
1 polymer ?
#
loop_
_entity_poly.entity_id
_entity_poly.type
_entity_poly.pdbx_seq_one_letter_code
_entity_poly.pdbx_strand_id
1 'polypeptide(L)'
;MPKTLERYQKCSYGGPDTAIQNKENELVQSSRNEYLKLKARVENLQRTQRNLLGEDLGSLGIKDLEQLEKQLDSSLRHIRSTRTQHMLDQLTDLQRKEQMLCEANKCLRRKKLEESSQQMQGQMWEQHAANLLGYDQLRQSPHQQQAPHHGGNGFFHPLDPTTEPTLQIGYTQEQINNACVAASFMPTWLP
;
A
#
# COMPACT_ATOMS: atom_id res chain seq x y z
N MET A 1 -51.73 -60.37 -21.61
CA MET A 1 -51.31 -59.89 -22.95
C MET A 1 -51.92 -58.55 -23.38
N PRO A 2 -53.24 -58.29 -23.32
CA PRO A 2 -53.80 -57.04 -23.86
C PRO A 2 -53.35 -55.79 -23.10
N LYS A 3 -53.28 -55.86 -21.77
CA LYS A 3 -52.79 -54.76 -20.90
C LYS A 3 -51.33 -54.36 -21.14
N THR A 4 -50.53 -55.25 -21.72
CA THR A 4 -49.12 -54.99 -22.04
C THR A 4 -49.02 -54.32 -23.41
N LEU A 5 -49.78 -54.80 -24.39
CA LEU A 5 -49.91 -54.19 -25.72
C LEU A 5 -50.48 -52.77 -25.65
N GLU A 6 -51.50 -52.55 -24.81
CA GLU A 6 -52.11 -51.22 -24.65
C GLU A 6 -51.13 -50.20 -24.03
N ARG A 7 -50.28 -50.66 -23.08
CA ARG A 7 -49.21 -49.85 -22.51
C ARG A 7 -48.14 -49.53 -23.56
N TYR A 8 -47.73 -50.52 -24.35
CA TYR A 8 -46.74 -50.33 -25.41
C TYR A 8 -47.27 -49.39 -26.50
N GLN A 9 -48.56 -49.49 -26.86
CA GLN A 9 -49.20 -48.61 -27.84
C GLN A 9 -49.27 -47.16 -27.34
N LYS A 10 -49.63 -46.95 -26.06
CA LYS A 10 -49.65 -45.61 -25.44
C LYS A 10 -48.25 -44.99 -25.33
N CYS A 11 -47.21 -45.77 -25.04
CA CYS A 11 -45.84 -45.25 -24.95
C CYS A 11 -45.11 -45.14 -26.29
N SER A 12 -45.49 -45.95 -27.29
CA SER A 12 -44.80 -46.00 -28.59
C SER A 12 -45.48 -45.16 -29.68
N TYR A 13 -46.77 -44.86 -29.54
CA TYR A 13 -47.56 -44.05 -30.48
C TYR A 13 -48.35 -42.92 -29.83
N GLY A 14 -48.35 -42.82 -28.49
CA GLY A 14 -48.85 -41.62 -27.82
C GLY A 14 -47.85 -40.49 -28.05
N GLY A 15 -48.33 -39.37 -28.59
CA GLY A 15 -47.54 -38.13 -28.64
C GLY A 15 -47.06 -37.76 -27.24
N PRO A 16 -46.02 -36.90 -27.13
CA PRO A 16 -45.49 -36.47 -25.83
C PRO A 16 -46.64 -36.07 -24.91
N ASP A 17 -46.63 -36.62 -23.70
CA ASP A 17 -47.69 -36.46 -22.72
C ASP A 17 -47.93 -34.95 -22.53
N THR A 18 -49.10 -34.46 -22.95
CA THR A 18 -49.33 -33.02 -23.14
C THR A 18 -49.15 -32.25 -21.82
N ALA A 19 -49.38 -32.93 -20.70
CA ALA A 19 -49.10 -32.43 -19.35
C ALA A 19 -47.60 -32.21 -19.08
N ILE A 20 -46.72 -33.10 -19.56
CA ILE A 20 -45.26 -32.97 -19.42
C ILE A 20 -44.75 -31.81 -20.27
N GLN A 21 -45.21 -31.71 -21.53
CA GLN A 21 -44.88 -30.58 -22.41
C GLN A 21 -45.38 -29.24 -21.87
N ASN A 22 -46.59 -29.19 -21.29
CA ASN A 22 -47.10 -27.97 -20.67
C ASN A 22 -46.25 -27.55 -19.47
N LYS A 23 -45.85 -28.50 -18.61
CA LYS A 23 -44.98 -28.22 -17.47
C LYS A 23 -43.58 -27.76 -17.88
N GLU A 24 -43.01 -28.37 -18.91
CA GLU A 24 -41.73 -27.95 -19.49
C GLU A 24 -41.82 -26.55 -20.11
N ASN A 25 -42.89 -26.26 -20.85
CA ASN A 25 -43.15 -24.93 -21.37
C ASN A 25 -43.32 -23.90 -20.24
N GLU A 26 -44.06 -24.20 -19.17
CA GLU A 26 -44.18 -23.33 -18.01
C GLU A 26 -42.83 -23.04 -17.34
N LEU A 27 -41.96 -24.04 -17.22
CA LEU A 27 -40.61 -23.88 -16.69
C LEU A 27 -39.75 -22.96 -17.59
N VAL A 28 -39.81 -23.15 -18.91
CA VAL A 28 -39.09 -22.31 -19.87
C VAL A 28 -39.64 -20.87 -19.84
N GLN A 29 -40.95 -20.68 -19.76
CA GLN A 29 -41.57 -19.36 -19.63
C GLN A 29 -41.18 -18.68 -18.31
N SER A 30 -41.18 -19.43 -17.20
CA SER A 30 -40.74 -18.95 -15.89
C SER A 30 -39.28 -18.49 -15.94
N SER A 31 -38.39 -19.32 -16.48
CA SER A 31 -36.97 -19.00 -16.66
C SER A 31 -36.76 -17.75 -17.52
N ARG A 32 -37.47 -17.64 -18.64
CA ARG A 32 -37.46 -16.45 -19.50
C ARG A 32 -37.93 -15.20 -18.75
N ASN A 33 -39.00 -15.30 -17.97
CA ASN A 33 -39.52 -14.18 -17.18
C ASN A 33 -38.53 -13.71 -16.12
N GLU A 34 -37.87 -14.64 -15.41
CA GLU A 34 -36.82 -14.31 -14.46
C GLU A 34 -35.62 -13.65 -15.14
N TYR A 35 -35.22 -14.13 -16.32
CA TYR A 35 -34.19 -13.49 -17.12
C TYR A 35 -34.57 -12.05 -17.50
N LEU A 36 -35.80 -11.81 -17.95
CA LEU A 36 -36.26 -10.47 -18.31
C LEU A 36 -36.29 -9.52 -17.11
N LYS A 37 -36.70 -10.01 -15.93
CA LYS A 37 -36.64 -9.25 -14.67
C LYS A 37 -35.20 -8.89 -14.32
N LEU A 38 -34.27 -9.85 -14.43
CA LEU A 38 -32.86 -9.61 -14.15
C LEU A 38 -32.26 -8.61 -15.14
N LYS A 39 -32.54 -8.75 -16.44
CA LYS A 39 -32.10 -7.83 -17.49
C LYS A 39 -32.57 -6.40 -17.20
N ALA A 40 -33.84 -6.22 -16.84
CA ALA A 40 -34.37 -4.90 -16.49
C ALA A 40 -33.65 -4.28 -15.27
N ARG A 41 -33.28 -5.09 -14.27
CA ARG A 41 -32.49 -4.62 -13.12
C ARG A 41 -31.09 -4.18 -13.53
N VAL A 42 -30.42 -4.94 -14.40
CA VAL A 42 -29.08 -4.60 -14.91
C VAL A 42 -29.13 -3.28 -15.70
N GLU A 43 -30.09 -3.13 -16.61
CA GLU A 43 -30.25 -1.91 -17.39
C GLU A 43 -30.54 -0.68 -16.51
N ASN A 44 -31.35 -0.86 -15.46
CA ASN A 44 -31.61 0.20 -14.47
C ASN A 44 -30.34 0.57 -13.69
N LEU A 45 -29.57 -0.42 -13.26
CA LEU A 45 -28.30 -0.20 -12.55
C LEU A 45 -27.29 0.53 -13.42
N GLN A 46 -27.14 0.12 -14.68
CA GLN A 46 -26.26 0.78 -15.66
C GLN A 46 -26.69 2.22 -15.94
N ARG A 47 -27.99 2.49 -16.05
CA ARG A 47 -28.51 3.85 -16.19
C ARG A 47 -28.17 4.70 -14.97
N THR A 48 -28.37 4.16 -13.77
CA THR A 48 -28.04 4.85 -12.51
C THR A 48 -26.54 5.15 -12.43
N GLN A 49 -25.68 4.21 -12.83
CA GLN A 49 -24.23 4.43 -12.89
C GLN A 49 -23.86 5.57 -13.83
N ARG A 50 -24.40 5.59 -15.06
CA ARG A 50 -24.18 6.68 -16.01
C ARG A 50 -24.60 8.03 -15.44
N ASN A 51 -25.77 8.10 -14.81
CA ASN A 51 -26.23 9.30 -14.14
C ASN A 51 -25.25 9.76 -13.04
N LEU A 52 -24.76 8.83 -12.20
CA LEU A 52 -23.76 9.15 -11.17
C LEU A 52 -22.43 9.65 -11.75
N LEU A 53 -22.10 9.27 -12.98
CA LEU A 53 -20.93 9.76 -13.73
C LEU A 53 -21.20 11.07 -14.48
N GLY A 54 -22.43 11.60 -14.40
CA GLY A 54 -22.82 12.83 -15.10
C GLY A 54 -23.24 12.62 -16.56
N GLU A 55 -23.49 11.38 -16.96
CA GLU A 55 -23.94 11.00 -18.31
C GLU A 55 -25.48 10.84 -18.38
N ASP A 56 -26.08 10.98 -19.56
CA ASP A 56 -27.51 10.75 -19.84
C ASP A 56 -28.53 11.49 -18.95
N LEU A 57 -28.12 12.65 -18.43
CA LEU A 57 -28.91 13.45 -17.49
C LEU A 57 -30.18 14.07 -18.09
N GLY A 58 -30.28 14.18 -19.42
CA GLY A 58 -31.42 14.81 -20.09
C GLY A 58 -32.77 14.10 -19.89
N SER A 59 -32.74 12.85 -19.40
CA SER A 59 -33.95 12.08 -19.07
C SER A 59 -34.47 12.32 -17.64
N LEU A 60 -33.68 12.98 -16.78
CA LEU A 60 -34.02 13.24 -15.38
C LEU A 60 -34.79 14.55 -15.20
N GLY A 61 -35.77 14.55 -14.29
CA GLY A 61 -36.44 15.78 -13.87
C GLY A 61 -35.58 16.60 -12.91
N ILE A 62 -35.96 17.86 -12.69
CA ILE A 62 -35.25 18.79 -11.79
C ILE A 62 -35.09 18.20 -10.38
N LYS A 63 -36.14 17.59 -9.84
CA LYS A 63 -36.11 16.96 -8.50
C LYS A 63 -35.11 15.81 -8.43
N ASP A 64 -35.05 14.99 -9.46
CA ASP A 64 -34.15 13.85 -9.51
C ASP A 64 -32.68 14.31 -9.66
N LEU A 65 -32.45 15.39 -10.42
CA LEU A 65 -31.14 16.03 -10.52
C LEU A 65 -30.68 16.63 -9.19
N GLU A 66 -31.56 17.34 -8.47
CA GLU A 66 -31.25 17.86 -7.13
C GLU A 66 -30.93 16.73 -6.13
N GLN A 67 -31.64 15.60 -6.22
CA GLN A 67 -31.37 14.44 -5.38
C GLN A 67 -30.02 13.80 -5.73
N LEU A 68 -29.72 13.66 -7.01
CA LEU A 68 -28.45 13.14 -7.52
C LEU A 68 -27.28 14.01 -7.07
N GLU A 69 -27.40 15.33 -7.19
CA GLU A 69 -26.40 16.29 -6.72
C GLU A 69 -26.14 16.15 -5.21
N LYS A 70 -27.21 16.13 -4.40
CA LYS A 70 -27.09 15.94 -2.93
C LYS A 70 -26.41 14.62 -2.57
N GLN A 71 -26.74 13.54 -3.29
CA GLN A 71 -26.12 12.24 -3.10
C GLN A 71 -24.62 12.28 -3.42
N LEU A 72 -24.23 12.85 -4.56
CA LEU A 72 -22.83 12.99 -4.98
C LEU A 72 -22.04 13.88 -4.01
N ASP A 73 -22.60 15.02 -3.60
CA ASP A 73 -21.94 15.93 -2.67
C ASP A 73 -21.74 15.30 -1.28
N SER A 74 -22.76 14.62 -0.74
CA SER A 74 -22.62 13.92 0.55
C SER A 74 -21.56 12.81 0.52
N SER A 75 -21.56 11.99 -0.55
CA SER A 75 -20.63 10.88 -0.69
C SER A 75 -19.20 11.37 -0.94
N LEU A 76 -19.02 12.44 -1.72
CA LEU A 76 -17.72 13.07 -1.93
C LEU A 76 -17.16 13.65 -0.63
N ARG A 77 -17.99 14.33 0.16
CA ARG A 77 -17.59 14.82 1.50
C ARG A 77 -17.16 13.67 2.40
N HIS A 78 -17.92 12.57 2.41
CA HIS A 78 -17.56 11.38 3.19
C HIS A 78 -16.24 10.77 2.74
N ILE A 79 -16.05 10.52 1.44
CA ILE A 79 -14.82 9.96 0.88
C ILE A 79 -13.60 10.84 1.22
N ARG A 80 -13.73 12.16 1.06
CA ARG A 80 -12.67 13.11 1.42
C ARG A 80 -12.34 13.04 2.91
N SER A 81 -13.36 13.06 3.77
CA SER A 81 -13.19 12.95 5.22
C SER A 81 -12.46 11.66 5.60
N THR A 82 -12.93 10.51 5.11
CA THR A 82 -12.30 9.20 5.37
C THR A 82 -10.85 9.16 4.88
N ARG A 83 -10.58 9.69 3.68
CA ARG A 83 -9.21 9.73 3.13
C ARG A 83 -8.30 10.60 3.98
N THR A 84 -8.76 11.80 4.35
CA THR A 84 -7.99 12.71 5.21
C THR A 84 -7.72 12.09 6.57
N GLN A 85 -8.75 11.50 7.20
CA GLN A 85 -8.58 10.83 8.49
C GLN A 85 -7.56 9.70 8.41
N HIS A 86 -7.65 8.85 7.38
CA HIS A 86 -6.68 7.78 7.17
C HIS A 86 -5.24 8.30 7.03
N MET A 87 -5.04 9.39 6.28
CA MET A 87 -3.72 10.01 6.14
C MET A 87 -3.20 10.61 7.46
N LEU A 88 -4.07 11.22 8.26
CA LEU A 88 -3.71 11.74 9.59
C LEU A 88 -3.34 10.62 10.56
N ASP A 89 -4.07 9.50 10.53
CA ASP A 89 -3.77 8.32 11.34
C ASP A 89 -2.39 7.75 10.98
N GLN A 90 -2.12 7.59 9.68
CA GLN A 90 -0.80 7.14 9.19
C GLN A 90 0.33 8.08 9.59
N LEU A 91 0.12 9.40 9.47
CA LEU A 91 1.09 10.40 9.89
C LEU A 91 1.40 10.29 11.39
N THR A 92 0.35 10.20 12.21
CA THR A 92 0.47 10.09 13.67
C THR A 92 1.20 8.81 14.08
N ASP A 93 0.89 7.69 13.44
CA ASP A 93 1.55 6.41 13.70
C ASP A 93 3.04 6.44 13.32
N LEU A 94 3.38 7.08 12.20
CA LEU A 94 4.77 7.24 11.78
C LEU A 94 5.54 8.17 12.72
N GLN A 95 4.95 9.30 13.13
CA GLN A 95 5.56 10.20 14.11
C GLN A 95 5.82 9.51 15.45
N ARG A 96 4.88 8.68 15.92
CA ARG A 96 5.06 7.88 17.13
C ARG A 96 6.23 6.91 17.00
N LYS A 97 6.33 6.21 15.86
CA LYS A 97 7.43 5.29 15.58
C LYS A 97 8.78 6.01 15.49
N GLU A 98 8.82 7.17 14.84
CA GLU A 98 10.00 8.02 14.76
C GLU A 98 10.48 8.41 16.16
N GLN A 99 9.57 8.88 17.02
CA GLN A 99 9.91 9.24 18.40
C GLN A 99 10.49 8.06 19.18
N MET A 100 9.84 6.89 19.13
CA MET A 100 10.31 5.68 19.81
C MET A 100 11.71 5.27 19.33
N LEU A 101 11.95 5.31 18.02
CA LEU A 101 13.25 4.97 17.45
C LEU A 101 14.32 6.01 17.80
N CYS A 102 13.98 7.29 17.84
CA CYS A 102 14.87 8.35 18.29
C CYS A 102 15.29 8.15 19.75
N GLU A 103 14.35 7.85 20.63
CA GLU A 103 14.60 7.58 22.05
C GLU A 103 15.46 6.31 22.25
N ALA A 104 15.13 5.22 21.56
CA ALA A 104 15.92 3.99 21.58
C ALA A 104 17.36 4.23 21.11
N ASN A 105 17.54 4.95 19.99
CA ASN A 105 18.87 5.30 19.47
C ASN A 105 19.66 6.18 20.44
N LYS A 106 19.02 7.17 21.08
CA LYS A 106 19.66 8.00 22.12
C LYS A 106 20.14 7.15 23.30
N CYS A 107 19.32 6.21 23.76
CA CYS A 107 19.69 5.28 24.83
C CYS A 107 20.87 4.38 24.45
N LEU A 108 20.87 3.82 23.23
CA LEU A 108 21.97 2.98 22.74
C LEU A 108 23.28 3.77 22.61
N ARG A 109 23.23 5.00 22.09
CA ARG A 109 24.42 5.87 22.00
C ARG A 109 25.00 6.18 23.38
N ARG A 110 24.15 6.41 24.38
CA ARG A 110 24.58 6.65 25.77
C ARG A 110 25.24 5.40 26.37
N LYS A 111 24.61 4.23 26.25
CA LYS A 111 25.18 2.96 26.72
C LYS A 111 26.54 2.65 26.10
N LYS A 112 26.68 2.85 24.78
CA LYS A 112 27.95 2.65 24.08
C LYS A 112 29.05 3.58 24.59
N LEU A 113 28.71 4.83 24.92
CA LEU A 113 29.67 5.78 25.49
C LEU A 113 30.09 5.37 26.91
N GLU A 114 29.14 4.91 27.73
CA GLU A 114 29.40 4.39 29.07
C GLU A 114 30.30 3.14 29.03
N GLU A 115 30.00 2.18 28.16
CA GLU A 115 30.82 0.97 27.95
C GLU A 115 32.23 1.31 27.48
N SER A 116 32.36 2.22 26.50
CA SER A 116 33.68 2.68 26.04
C SER A 116 34.48 3.38 27.15
N SER A 117 33.80 4.12 28.03
CA SER A 117 34.44 4.80 29.16
C SER A 117 34.89 3.81 30.22
N GLN A 118 34.06 2.81 30.53
CA GLN A 118 34.41 1.72 31.47
C GLN A 118 35.55 0.86 30.92
N GLN A 119 35.56 0.56 29.62
CA GLN A 119 36.64 -0.19 28.99
C GLN A 119 37.97 0.58 29.04
N MET A 120 37.96 1.88 28.76
CA MET A 120 39.15 2.75 28.90
C MET A 120 39.65 2.77 30.35
N GLN A 121 38.74 2.88 31.32
CA GLN A 121 39.10 2.89 32.74
C GLN A 121 39.62 1.54 33.23
N GLY A 122 39.08 0.43 32.72
CA GLY A 122 39.58 -0.93 32.98
C GLY A 122 40.99 -1.15 32.42
N GLN A 123 41.24 -0.74 31.17
CA GLN A 123 42.59 -0.81 30.56
C GLN A 123 43.61 0.04 31.33
N MET A 124 43.20 1.23 31.78
CA MET A 124 44.04 2.09 32.62
C MET A 124 44.36 1.42 33.97
N TRP A 125 43.37 0.79 34.62
CA TRP A 125 43.58 0.05 35.86
C TRP A 125 44.51 -1.16 35.67
N GLU A 126 44.36 -1.92 34.59
CA GLU A 126 45.26 -3.04 34.27
C GLU A 126 46.69 -2.58 33.98
N GLN A 127 46.88 -1.46 33.26
CA GLN A 127 48.20 -0.88 33.05
C GLN A 127 48.84 -0.40 34.36
N HIS A 128 48.09 0.27 35.23
CA HIS A 128 48.61 0.69 36.53
C HIS A 128 48.90 -0.49 37.46
N ALA A 129 48.08 -1.55 37.45
CA ALA A 129 48.32 -2.77 38.20
C ALA A 129 49.56 -3.52 37.68
N ALA A 130 49.73 -3.62 36.35
CA ALA A 130 50.91 -4.20 35.72
C ALA A 130 52.19 -3.40 36.04
N ASN A 131 52.09 -2.07 36.07
CA ASN A 131 53.21 -1.20 36.50
C ASN A 131 53.54 -1.34 37.99
N LEU A 132 52.53 -1.54 38.86
CA LEU A 132 52.75 -1.69 40.30
C LEU A 132 53.37 -3.06 40.66
N LEU A 133 53.04 -4.11 39.90
CA LEU A 133 53.67 -5.44 40.00
C LEU A 133 54.99 -5.55 39.20
N GLY A 134 55.40 -4.48 38.52
CA GLY A 134 56.51 -4.43 37.55
C GLY A 134 57.90 -4.10 38.12
N TYR A 135 58.21 -4.53 39.35
CA TYR A 135 59.58 -4.51 39.88
C TYR A 135 60.24 -5.91 39.83
N ASP A 136 60.17 -6.60 38.69
CA ASP A 136 61.22 -7.57 38.33
C ASP A 136 61.14 -8.01 36.85
N GLN A 137 61.81 -7.29 35.94
CA GLN A 137 62.57 -7.90 34.84
C GLN A 137 63.31 -6.85 34.00
N LEU A 138 64.59 -6.66 34.32
CA LEU A 138 65.56 -6.33 33.29
C LEU A 138 65.72 -7.57 32.38
N ARG A 139 65.27 -7.50 31.11
CA ARG A 139 66.07 -7.91 29.93
C ARG A 139 65.28 -7.80 28.62
N GLN A 140 65.84 -6.94 27.76
CA GLN A 140 66.05 -7.13 26.32
C GLN A 140 64.83 -6.93 25.39
N SER A 141 64.81 -5.74 24.79
CA SER A 141 64.35 -5.52 23.42
C SER A 141 65.10 -6.43 22.43
N PRO A 142 64.42 -6.83 21.35
CA PRO A 142 65.01 -6.55 20.04
C PRO A 142 64.01 -5.98 19.03
N HIS A 143 64.48 -4.93 18.37
CA HIS A 143 64.38 -4.65 16.94
C HIS A 143 63.02 -4.61 16.22
N GLN A 144 62.71 -3.39 15.79
CA GLN A 144 62.14 -3.04 14.48
C GLN A 144 62.26 -4.12 13.41
N GLN A 145 61.12 -4.48 12.82
CA GLN A 145 61.05 -4.76 11.40
C GLN A 145 59.68 -4.35 10.86
N GLN A 146 59.68 -3.24 10.12
CA GLN A 146 58.62 -2.91 9.16
C GLN A 146 58.89 -3.71 7.89
N ALA A 147 57.89 -4.41 7.38
CA ALA A 147 57.77 -4.69 5.96
C ALA A 147 56.28 -4.74 5.56
N PRO A 148 55.93 -4.28 4.35
CA PRO A 148 54.56 -3.92 3.98
C PRO A 148 53.87 -5.06 3.23
N HIS A 149 52.57 -5.30 3.47
CA HIS A 149 51.77 -6.08 2.53
C HIS A 149 50.32 -5.56 2.44
N HIS A 150 50.02 -5.11 1.22
CA HIS A 150 48.82 -5.32 0.40
C HIS A 150 47.46 -5.30 1.13
N GLY A 151 46.55 -4.39 0.81
CA GLY A 151 46.01 -4.21 -0.53
C GLY A 151 44.63 -4.88 -0.58
N GLY A 152 43.55 -4.11 -0.50
CA GLY A 152 42.20 -4.63 -0.68
C GLY A 152 41.09 -3.79 -0.06
N ASN A 153 40.41 -3.05 -0.93
CA ASN A 153 39.05 -2.52 -0.80
C ASN A 153 38.85 -1.24 0.03
N GLY A 154 38.77 -0.15 -0.73
CA GLY A 154 38.26 1.14 -0.28
C GLY A 154 36.81 1.03 0.16
N PHE A 155 36.54 1.54 1.35
CA PHE A 155 35.17 1.84 1.79
C PHE A 155 35.08 3.03 2.75
N PHE A 156 36.19 3.69 3.10
CA PHE A 156 36.14 4.86 3.99
C PHE A 156 36.93 6.02 3.43
N HIS A 157 36.21 7.06 3.00
CA HIS A 157 36.75 8.41 2.90
C HIS A 157 36.55 9.13 4.25
N PRO A 158 37.57 9.80 4.81
CA PRO A 158 37.40 10.70 5.94
C PRO A 158 36.55 11.90 5.50
N LEU A 159 35.48 12.21 6.22
CA LEU A 159 34.67 13.41 5.97
C LEU A 159 35.32 14.62 6.66
N ASP A 160 35.71 15.60 5.88
CA ASP A 160 36.06 16.95 6.33
C ASP A 160 34.79 17.71 6.77
N PRO A 161 34.81 18.54 7.82
CA PRO A 161 33.61 18.98 8.53
C PRO A 161 32.90 20.22 7.95
N THR A 162 32.97 20.50 6.64
CA THR A 162 32.43 21.78 6.08
C THR A 162 31.58 21.70 4.81
N THR A 163 30.96 20.57 4.51
CA THR A 163 30.00 20.50 3.38
C THR A 163 28.78 19.65 3.71
N GLU A 164 27.61 20.30 3.75
CA GLU A 164 26.30 19.63 3.84
C GLU A 164 26.07 18.68 2.66
N PRO A 165 25.53 17.47 2.87
CA PRO A 165 25.03 16.65 1.78
C PRO A 165 23.58 17.06 1.49
N THR A 166 23.38 17.99 0.55
CA THR A 166 22.06 18.18 -0.07
C THR A 166 21.75 16.95 -0.92
N LEU A 167 20.91 16.04 -0.42
CA LEU A 167 20.37 14.93 -1.20
C LEU A 167 19.40 15.48 -2.27
N GLN A 168 19.91 15.77 -3.47
CA GLN A 168 19.09 15.92 -4.67
C GLN A 168 18.54 14.54 -5.07
N ILE A 169 17.32 14.25 -4.65
CA ILE A 169 16.49 13.21 -5.25
C ILE A 169 15.54 13.91 -6.22
N GLY A 170 15.91 13.95 -7.49
CA GLY A 170 15.10 14.48 -8.58
C GLY A 170 15.64 14.01 -9.91
N TYR A 171 14.77 13.46 -10.76
CA TYR A 171 15.11 12.95 -12.09
C TYR A 171 15.56 14.09 -13.01
N THR A 172 16.77 13.98 -13.57
CA THR A 172 17.18 14.75 -14.74
C THR A 172 16.49 14.17 -15.97
N GLN A 173 15.58 14.93 -16.57
CA GLN A 173 15.08 14.63 -17.91
C GLN A 173 15.21 15.88 -18.77
N GLU A 174 16.40 16.03 -19.35
CA GLU A 174 16.60 16.92 -20.49
C GLU A 174 16.00 16.28 -21.75
N GLN A 175 15.16 17.08 -22.40
CA GLN A 175 14.91 17.14 -23.85
C GLN A 175 14.22 15.94 -24.54
N ILE A 176 12.88 15.92 -24.45
CA ILE A 176 12.06 15.73 -25.67
C ILE A 176 11.02 16.84 -25.74
N ASN A 177 11.02 17.47 -26.91
CA ASN A 177 10.34 18.69 -27.33
C ASN A 177 8.80 18.68 -27.23
N ASN A 178 8.29 19.91 -27.15
CA ASN A 178 6.97 20.39 -27.60
C ASN A 178 5.75 20.06 -26.72
N ALA A 179 5.29 21.04 -25.94
CA ALA A 179 4.18 21.91 -26.33
C ALA A 179 3.47 22.50 -25.09
N CYS A 180 3.41 23.83 -25.07
CA CYS A 180 2.27 24.62 -24.62
C CYS A 180 2.00 24.80 -23.11
N VAL A 181 2.22 26.07 -22.74
CA VAL A 181 1.40 26.95 -21.88
C VAL A 181 1.37 26.75 -20.37
N ALA A 182 2.12 27.64 -19.71
CA ALA A 182 1.67 28.53 -18.63
C ALA A 182 0.41 28.13 -17.85
N ALA A 183 0.57 27.93 -16.54
CA ALA A 183 0.13 28.92 -15.54
C ALA A 183 0.24 28.36 -14.11
N SER A 184 0.98 29.10 -13.29
CA SER A 184 0.60 29.52 -11.93
C SER A 184 0.15 28.46 -10.92
N PHE A 185 1.10 28.09 -10.06
CA PHE A 185 0.87 27.70 -8.67
C PHE A 185 0.04 28.74 -7.92
N MET A 186 -1.06 28.33 -7.29
CA MET A 186 -1.46 28.67 -5.91
C MET A 186 -2.75 27.90 -5.53
N PRO A 187 -2.80 27.13 -4.43
CA PRO A 187 -4.05 26.70 -3.81
C PRO A 187 -4.39 27.63 -2.64
N THR A 188 -5.50 28.37 -2.75
CA THR A 188 -6.08 29.16 -1.65
C THR A 188 -7.53 28.76 -1.45
N TRP A 189 -7.81 27.69 -0.70
CA TRP A 189 -9.14 27.43 -0.15
C TRP A 189 -9.07 26.61 1.16
N LEU A 190 -9.25 27.30 2.30
CA LEU A 190 -10.29 27.06 3.31
C LEU A 190 -10.15 28.11 4.44
N PRO A 191 -11.22 28.47 5.17
CA PRO A 191 -12.65 28.22 4.96
C PRO A 191 -13.36 29.38 4.21
#